data_AF-A0A959DDJ5-F1
#
_entry.id   AF-A0A959DDJ5-F1
#
_cell.length_a   1.000
_cell.length_b   1.000
_cell.length_c   1.000
_cell.angle_alpha   90.00
_cell.angle_beta   90.00
_cell.angle_gamma   90.00
#
_symmetry.space_group_name_H-M   'P 1'
#
loop_
_entity.id
_entity.type
_entity.pdbx_description
1 polymer ?
#
loop_
_entity_poly.entity_id
_entity_poly.type
_entity_poly.pdbx_seq_one_letter_code
_entity_poly.pdbx_strand_id
1 'polypeptide(L)'
;MHELTTGFYKIGVSKKPNRRKRTLQSQKPDIKLLFNKQFPKKMAFSFERRLHRLFNDKRMRGEWFSLSNEDLNQFFTNVDSWSNG
;
A
#
# COMPACT_ATOMS: atom_id res chain seq x y z
N MET A 1 -2.47 -1.76 -2.40
CA MET A 1 -3.37 -2.66 -3.16
C MET A 1 -4.31 -3.33 -2.16
N HIS A 2 -5.49 -3.78 -2.56
CA HIS A 2 -6.48 -4.44 -1.72
C HIS A 2 -6.90 -5.75 -2.38
N GLU A 3 -6.82 -6.85 -1.64
CA GLU A 3 -7.27 -8.18 -2.07
C GLU A 3 -8.69 -8.41 -1.55
N LEU A 4 -9.67 -8.46 -2.46
CA LEU A 4 -11.09 -8.52 -2.12
C LEU A 4 -11.51 -9.85 -1.48
N THR A 5 -10.76 -10.93 -1.74
CA THR A 5 -11.05 -12.27 -1.21
C THR A 5 -10.61 -12.45 0.24
N THR A 6 -9.56 -11.76 0.66
CA THR A 6 -9.03 -11.84 2.04
C THR A 6 -9.30 -10.58 2.86
N GLY A 7 -9.64 -9.46 2.21
CA GLY A 7 -9.75 -8.15 2.85
C GLY A 7 -8.40 -7.52 3.21
N PHE A 8 -7.28 -8.11 2.78
CA PHE A 8 -5.95 -7.62 3.15
C PHE A 8 -5.46 -6.51 2.22
N TYR A 9 -4.67 -5.62 2.82
CA TYR A 9 -4.09 -4.47 2.15
C TYR A 9 -2.59 -4.64 2.03
N LYS A 10 -2.08 -4.47 0.80
CA LYS A 10 -0.65 -4.48 0.51
C LYS A 10 -0.09 -3.05 0.46
N ILE A 11 0.91 -2.77 1.27
CA ILE A 11 1.67 -1.50 1.29
C ILE A 11 3.05 -1.78 0.71
N GLY A 12 3.37 -1.17 -0.45
CA GLY A 12 4.68 -1.36 -1.07
C GLY A 12 5.05 -0.28 -2.07
N VAL A 13 6.36 -0.06 -2.28
CA VAL A 13 6.92 0.86 -3.27
C VAL A 13 7.31 0.10 -4.54
N SER A 14 6.89 0.60 -5.71
CA SER A 14 7.25 0.02 -7.00
C SER A 14 7.94 1.04 -7.90
N LYS A 15 9.12 0.68 -8.44
CA LYS A 15 9.85 1.51 -9.42
C LYS A 15 9.21 1.57 -10.81
N LYS A 16 8.32 0.63 -11.15
CA LYS A 16 7.66 0.55 -12.47
C LYS A 16 6.22 0.03 -12.31
N PRO A 17 5.24 0.89 -11.99
CA PRO A 17 3.85 0.46 -11.78
C PRO A 17 3.16 -0.03 -13.06
N ASN A 18 3.59 0.42 -14.26
CA ASN A 18 2.86 0.18 -15.51
C ASN A 18 3.13 -1.17 -16.20
N ARG A 19 4.29 -1.82 -16.01
CA ARG A 19 4.57 -3.11 -16.69
C ARG A 19 4.04 -4.36 -15.96
N ARG A 20 3.61 -4.24 -14.71
CA ARG A 20 3.08 -5.37 -13.91
C ARG A 20 1.54 -5.47 -13.86
N LYS A 21 0.81 -4.40 -14.20
CA LYS A 21 -0.68 -4.39 -14.18
C LYS A 21 -1.29 -5.43 -15.12
N ARG A 22 -0.72 -5.60 -16.32
CA ARG A 22 -1.30 -6.42 -17.40
C ARG A 22 -1.16 -7.93 -17.17
N THR A 23 -0.15 -8.38 -16.41
CA THR A 23 0.10 -9.81 -16.18
C THR A 23 -0.58 -10.34 -14.91
N LEU A 24 -0.70 -9.51 -13.85
CA LEU A 24 -1.33 -9.93 -12.59
C LEU A 24 -2.86 -9.99 -12.68
N GLN A 25 -3.50 -9.08 -13.43
CA GLN A 25 -4.96 -9.07 -13.59
C GLN A 25 -5.50 -10.31 -14.31
N SER A 26 -4.67 -10.99 -15.12
CA SER A 26 -5.07 -12.21 -15.84
C SER A 26 -5.02 -13.49 -14.98
N GLN A 27 -4.40 -13.46 -13.79
CA GLN A 27 -4.25 -14.63 -12.90
C GLN A 27 -4.97 -14.48 -11.55
N LYS A 28 -5.21 -13.26 -11.05
CA LYS A 28 -5.99 -13.00 -9.83
C LYS A 28 -6.81 -11.70 -9.97
N PRO A 29 -8.09 -11.78 -10.41
CA PRO A 29 -8.94 -10.61 -10.61
C PRO A 29 -9.32 -9.88 -9.31
N ASP A 30 -9.09 -10.48 -8.15
CA ASP A 30 -9.55 -9.98 -6.85
C ASP A 30 -8.67 -8.87 -6.25
N ILE A 31 -7.51 -8.57 -6.85
CA ILE A 31 -6.60 -7.54 -6.32
C ILE A 31 -6.83 -6.20 -7.04
N LYS A 32 -7.36 -5.21 -6.31
CA LYS A 32 -7.58 -3.85 -6.79
C LYS A 32 -6.54 -2.86 -6.26
N LEU A 33 -6.13 -1.91 -7.11
CA LEU A 33 -5.26 -0.80 -6.69
C LEU A 33 -6.13 0.32 -6.11
N LEU A 34 -6.21 0.42 -4.78
CA LEU A 34 -6.99 1.48 -4.12
C LEU A 34 -6.29 2.85 -4.12
N PHE A 35 -4.97 2.86 -3.91
CA PHE A 35 -4.21 4.09 -3.79
C PHE A 35 -2.82 3.91 -4.39
N ASN A 36 -2.36 4.93 -5.11
CA ASN A 36 -1.00 5.07 -5.56
C ASN A 36 -0.65 6.55 -5.65
N LYS A 37 0.54 6.92 -5.18
CA LYS A 37 1.07 8.27 -5.28
C LYS A 37 2.54 8.20 -5.66
N GLN A 38 2.99 9.14 -6.49
CA GLN A 38 4.36 9.18 -6.95
C GLN A 38 5.18 10.06 -6.01
N PHE A 39 6.33 9.55 -5.59
CA PHE A 39 7.25 10.26 -4.71
C PHE A 39 8.69 10.05 -5.19
N PRO A 40 9.62 10.97 -4.84
CA PRO A 40 11.04 10.71 -4.98
C PRO A 40 11.42 9.40 -4.28
N LYS A 41 12.28 8.59 -4.91
CA LYS A 41 12.66 7.25 -4.44
C LYS A 41 12.99 7.23 -2.94
N LYS A 42 13.79 8.19 -2.46
CA LYS A 42 14.20 8.27 -1.04
C LYS A 42 13.01 8.47 -0.10
N MET A 43 12.08 9.37 -0.45
CA MET A 43 10.84 9.60 0.31
C MET A 43 9.93 8.39 0.29
N ALA A 44 9.73 7.78 -0.88
CA ALA A 44 8.86 6.60 -1.02
C ALA A 44 9.27 5.48 -0.05
N PHE A 45 10.57 5.13 0.00
CA PHE A 45 11.08 4.12 0.93
C PHE A 45 10.99 4.56 2.41
N SER A 46 11.13 5.86 2.69
CA SER A 46 10.98 6.39 4.05
C SER A 46 9.53 6.26 4.54
N PHE A 47 8.56 6.65 3.70
CA PHE A 47 7.13 6.52 4.00
C PHE A 47 6.71 5.07 4.14
N GLU A 48 7.14 4.19 3.22
CA GLU A 48 6.88 2.76 3.31
C GLU A 48 7.39 2.18 4.62
N ARG A 49 8.65 2.46 5.00
CA ARG A 49 9.22 1.98 6.27
C ARG A 49 8.44 2.52 7.47
N ARG A 50 8.01 3.77 7.42
CA ARG A 50 7.23 4.40 8.50
C ARG A 50 5.84 3.77 8.62
N LEU A 51 5.15 3.53 7.51
CA LEU A 51 3.85 2.87 7.47
C LEU A 51 3.95 1.40 7.92
N HIS A 52 4.99 0.69 7.48
CA HIS A 52 5.25 -0.69 7.92
C HIS A 52 5.48 -0.77 9.44
N ARG A 53 6.14 0.24 10.03
CA ARG A 53 6.29 0.35 11.49
C ARG A 53 4.98 0.70 12.18
N LEU A 54 4.23 1.65 11.63
CA LEU A 54 2.97 2.14 12.20
C LEU A 54 1.89 1.05 12.22
N PHE A 55 1.85 0.19 11.20
CA PHE A 55 0.94 -0.94 11.12
C PHE A 55 1.61 -2.29 11.40
N ASN A 56 2.77 -2.30 12.07
CA ASN A 56 3.52 -3.54 12.30
C ASN A 56 2.70 -4.55 13.11
N ASP A 57 1.90 -4.09 14.06
CA ASP A 57 1.01 -4.93 14.88
C ASP A 57 -0.14 -5.54 14.07
N LYS A 58 -0.44 -4.98 12.89
CA LYS A 58 -1.46 -5.45 11.95
C LYS A 58 -0.85 -6.16 10.74
N ARG A 59 0.45 -6.44 10.78
CA ARG A 59 1.19 -7.08 9.70
C ARG A 59 0.91 -8.58 9.70
N MET A 60 0.33 -9.06 8.60
CA MET A 60 -0.01 -10.47 8.44
C MET A 60 1.16 -11.26 7.85
N ARG A 61 1.58 -10.91 6.63
CA ARG A 61 2.65 -11.63 5.93
C ARG A 61 3.36 -10.73 4.91
N GLY A 62 4.67 -10.54 5.09
CA GLY A 62 5.46 -9.76 4.15
C GLY A 62 5.00 -8.30 4.08
N GLU A 63 4.36 -7.91 2.99
CA GLU A 63 3.84 -6.55 2.76
C GLU A 63 2.31 -6.46 2.94
N TRP A 64 1.67 -7.53 3.43
CA TRP A 64 0.23 -7.60 3.64
C TRP A 64 -0.15 -7.28 5.08
N PHE A 65 -1.15 -6.43 5.23
CA PHE A 65 -1.65 -5.89 6.49
C PHE A 65 -3.17 -6.06 6.57
N SER A 66 -3.66 -6.38 7.76
CA SER A 66 -5.09 -6.43 8.07
C SER A 66 -5.52 -5.07 8.61
N LEU A 67 -5.80 -4.14 7.72
CA LEU A 67 -6.18 -2.76 8.06
C LEU A 67 -7.69 -2.64 8.17
N SER A 68 -8.19 -2.00 9.22
CA SER A 68 -9.59 -1.60 9.33
C SER A 68 -9.86 -0.29 8.56
N ASN A 69 -11.13 0.11 8.45
CA ASN A 69 -11.49 1.41 7.86
C ASN A 69 -10.82 2.60 8.59
N GLU A 70 -10.65 2.52 9.91
CA GLU A 70 -9.95 3.54 10.69
C GLU A 70 -8.47 3.60 10.34
N ASP A 71 -7.83 2.44 10.16
CA ASP A 71 -6.43 2.35 9.74
C ASP A 71 -6.22 2.91 8.33
N LEU A 72 -7.18 2.69 7.43
CA LEU A 72 -7.15 3.27 6.09
C LEU A 72 -7.23 4.79 6.16
N ASN A 73 -8.12 5.33 6.99
CA ASN A 73 -8.19 6.77 7.20
C ASN A 73 -6.87 7.32 7.76
N GLN A 74 -6.27 6.66 8.75
CA GLN A 74 -4.95 7.03 9.27
C GLN A 74 -3.87 6.95 8.19
N PHE A 75 -3.90 5.91 7.34
CA PHE A 75 -2.97 5.78 6.22
C PHE A 75 -3.08 6.98 5.28
N PHE A 76 -4.30 7.35 4.86
CA PHE A 76 -4.52 8.47 3.95
C PHE A 76 -4.08 9.80 4.58
N THR A 77 -4.46 10.05 5.84
CA THR A 77 -4.06 11.26 6.57
C THR A 77 -2.56 11.39 6.71
N ASN A 78 -1.85 10.30 7.05
CA ASN A 78 -0.39 10.31 7.19
C ASN A 78 0.30 10.58 5.85
N VAL A 79 -0.12 9.87 4.80
CA VAL A 79 0.47 10.03 3.46
C VAL A 79 0.22 11.43 2.92
N ASP A 80 -0.97 12.00 3.12
CA ASP A 80 -1.29 13.36 2.70
C ASP A 80 -0.48 14.39 3.48
N SER A 81 -0.42 14.25 4.80
CA SER A 81 0.37 15.12 5.68
C SER A 81 1.85 15.15 5.32
N TRP A 82 2.44 13.99 4.96
CA TRP A 82 3.85 13.94 4.53
C TRP A 82 4.07 14.39 3.07
N SER A 83 3.01 14.55 2.29
CA SER A 83 3.09 15.05 0.91
C SER A 83 3.03 16.56 0.83
N ASN A 84 2.40 17.22 1.79
CA ASN A 84 2.17 18.67 1.83
C ASN A 84 3.20 19.41 2.70
N GLY A 85 4.28 18.73 3.12
CA GLY A 85 5.37 19.28 3.93
C GLY A 85 6.71 19.28 3.23
#